data_AF-A0AAE8VTN8-F1
#
_entry.id   AF-A0AAE8VTN8-F1
#
_cell.length_a   1.000
_cell.length_b   1.000
_cell.length_c   1.000
_cell.angle_alpha   90.00
_cell.angle_beta   90.00
_cell.angle_gamma   90.00
#
_symmetry.space_group_name_H-M   'P 1'
#
loop_
_entity.id
_entity.type
_entity.pdbx_description
1 polymer ?
#
loop_
_entity_poly.entity_id
_entity_poly.type
_entity_poly.pdbx_seq_one_letter_code
_entity_poly.pdbx_strand_id
1 'polypeptide(L)'
;MTAYTPLNGLPYPQPTDAANLPLHLQSLAEGIDGRTVMRFGSAGARDAVVTSPARGMVAWLDTPGQLTHWTGSVWAPVAPVPVFLYNNDAGTTTSTTAIETLTSATGDPLVAAFVAPTTGKVIVTVGAHMFNSTASTCYMGATIKKVSDNSVFLTSSIDRAAILLSTDRVSTSSQFLVSGLTSGTTYSATPTYWTAASSNTANYDNRFIRIDPIH
;
A
#
# COMPACT_ATOMS: atom_id res chain seq x y z
N MET A 1 36.24 -25.59 21.60
CA MET A 1 34.78 -25.72 21.39
C MET A 1 34.27 -24.30 21.22
N THR A 2 33.68 -23.95 20.08
CA THR A 2 33.22 -22.57 19.80
C THR A 2 32.09 -22.21 20.76
N ALA A 3 32.22 -21.09 21.48
CA ALA A 3 31.15 -20.57 22.32
C ALA A 3 30.41 -19.44 21.61
N TYR A 4 29.14 -19.26 21.98
CA TYR A 4 28.23 -18.35 21.29
C TYR A 4 27.47 -17.45 22.26
N THR A 5 27.21 -16.20 21.87
CA THR A 5 26.37 -15.30 22.68
C THR A 5 24.96 -15.90 22.82
N PRO A 6 24.32 -15.80 23.98
CA PRO A 6 23.09 -16.54 24.26
C PRO A 6 21.87 -16.09 23.44
N LEU A 7 21.82 -14.81 23.05
CA LEU A 7 20.65 -14.26 22.37
C LEU A 7 20.73 -14.44 20.86
N ASN A 8 21.83 -14.00 20.26
CA ASN A 8 21.96 -14.00 18.81
C ASN A 8 22.84 -15.16 18.32
N GLY A 9 23.68 -15.76 19.16
CA GLY A 9 24.57 -16.83 18.74
C GLY A 9 25.78 -16.33 17.95
N LEU A 10 26.39 -15.20 18.35
CA LEU A 10 27.66 -14.73 17.76
C LEU A 10 28.82 -15.55 18.33
N PRO A 11 29.75 -16.07 17.51
CA PRO A 11 30.93 -16.74 18.01
C PRO A 11 31.82 -15.74 18.77
N TYR A 12 32.44 -16.18 19.87
CA TYR A 12 33.44 -15.36 20.57
C TYR A 12 34.62 -16.22 21.05
N PRO A 13 35.84 -15.64 21.11
CA PRO A 13 37.05 -16.37 21.47
C PRO A 13 36.97 -17.00 22.88
N GLN A 14 37.53 -18.19 23.01
CA GLN A 14 37.71 -18.93 24.26
C GLN A 14 39.19 -18.90 24.71
N PRO A 15 39.48 -19.07 26.01
CA PRO A 15 40.85 -19.10 26.53
C PRO A 15 41.75 -20.17 25.88
N THR A 16 41.16 -21.22 25.31
CA THR A 16 41.88 -22.32 24.63
C THR A 16 42.11 -22.08 23.14
N ASP A 17 41.59 -20.99 22.56
CA ASP A 17 41.72 -20.73 21.13
C ASP A 17 43.12 -20.19 20.80
N ALA A 18 43.58 -20.41 19.57
CA ALA A 18 44.88 -19.94 19.11
C ALA A 18 44.95 -18.40 19.16
N ALA A 19 46.12 -17.86 19.49
CA ALA A 19 46.34 -16.41 19.53
C ALA A 19 46.41 -15.80 18.12
N ASN A 20 45.25 -15.58 17.49
CA ASN A 20 45.10 -14.98 16.17
C ASN A 20 44.01 -13.89 16.17
N LEU A 21 44.37 -12.71 16.67
CA LEU A 21 43.45 -11.57 16.78
C LEU A 21 42.81 -11.15 15.44
N PRO A 22 43.55 -11.09 14.30
CA PRO A 22 42.94 -10.80 13.01
C PRO A 22 41.80 -11.76 12.65
N LEU A 23 42.01 -13.07 12.83
CA LEU A 23 40.99 -14.09 12.53
C LEU A 23 39.76 -13.95 13.44
N HIS A 24 39.97 -13.68 14.72
CA HIS A 24 38.88 -13.52 15.68
C HIS A 24 38.01 -12.29 15.36
N LEU A 25 38.64 -11.16 14.99
CA LEU A 25 37.93 -9.94 14.60
C LEU A 25 37.20 -10.12 13.27
N GLN A 26 37.81 -10.80 12.30
CA GLN A 26 37.17 -11.13 11.03
C GLN A 26 35.92 -12.00 11.25
N SER A 27 36.03 -13.07 12.03
CA SER A 27 34.91 -13.99 12.29
C SER A 27 33.74 -13.29 13.00
N LEU A 28 34.05 -12.36 13.90
CA LEU A 28 33.03 -11.53 14.55
C LEU A 28 32.36 -10.58 13.56
N ALA A 29 33.15 -9.91 12.71
CA ALA A 29 32.63 -9.00 11.69
C ALA A 29 31.67 -9.74 10.74
N GLU A 30 32.07 -10.91 10.24
CA GLU A 30 31.23 -11.77 9.39
C GLU A 30 29.94 -12.23 10.12
N GLY A 31 30.04 -12.57 11.41
CA GLY A 31 28.88 -12.95 12.22
C GLY A 31 27.90 -11.79 12.49
N ILE A 32 28.41 -10.56 12.59
CA ILE A 32 27.60 -9.35 12.79
C ILE A 32 26.98 -8.88 11.47
N ASP A 33 27.69 -8.99 10.35
CA ASP A 33 27.28 -8.47 9.05
C ASP A 33 25.88 -8.97 8.65
N GLY A 34 25.63 -10.28 8.78
CA GLY A 34 24.32 -10.90 8.51
C GLY A 34 23.19 -10.52 9.49
N ARG A 35 23.46 -9.71 10.52
CA ARG A 35 22.51 -9.27 11.55
C ARG A 35 22.33 -7.76 11.58
N THR A 36 23.08 -7.03 10.75
CA THR A 36 22.92 -5.58 10.60
C THR A 36 21.89 -5.26 9.53
N VAL A 37 21.31 -4.06 9.63
CA VAL A 37 20.48 -3.52 8.54
C VAL A 37 21.40 -2.83 7.56
N MET A 38 21.53 -3.41 6.36
CA MET A 38 22.27 -2.78 5.27
C MET A 38 21.56 -1.50 4.82
N ARG A 39 22.31 -0.50 4.36
CA ARG A 39 21.76 0.78 3.89
C ARG A 39 22.22 1.06 2.47
N PHE A 40 21.28 1.35 1.58
CA PHE A 40 21.56 1.64 0.18
C PHE A 40 20.79 2.87 -0.29
N GLY A 41 21.37 3.62 -1.23
CA GLY A 41 20.71 4.79 -1.80
C GLY A 41 19.42 4.45 -2.57
N SER A 42 19.37 3.27 -3.20
CA SER A 42 18.24 2.80 -4.00
C SER A 42 18.18 1.26 -4.07
N ALA A 43 17.06 0.73 -4.57
CA ALA A 43 16.91 -0.70 -4.83
C ALA A 43 17.98 -1.22 -5.82
N GLY A 44 18.26 -0.48 -6.89
CA GLY A 44 19.30 -0.86 -7.86
C GLY A 44 20.71 -0.91 -7.25
N ALA A 45 21.03 0.02 -6.35
CA ALA A 45 22.31 0.01 -5.64
C ALA A 45 22.45 -1.20 -4.72
N ARG A 46 21.36 -1.59 -4.03
CA ARG A 46 21.31 -2.83 -3.24
C ARG A 46 21.49 -4.04 -4.15
N ASP A 47 20.73 -4.14 -5.22
CA ASP A 47 20.68 -5.34 -6.08
C ASP A 47 22.02 -5.57 -6.82
N ALA A 48 22.80 -4.51 -7.04
CA ALA A 48 24.17 -4.60 -7.58
C ALA A 48 25.19 -5.19 -6.58
N VAL A 49 24.99 -4.98 -5.27
CA VAL A 49 25.88 -5.47 -4.21
C VAL A 49 25.42 -6.84 -3.68
N VAL A 50 24.11 -7.02 -3.51
CA VAL A 50 23.50 -8.21 -2.94
C VAL A 50 22.98 -9.11 -4.06
N THR A 51 23.88 -9.86 -4.68
CA THR A 51 23.54 -10.74 -5.82
C THR A 51 22.91 -12.07 -5.40
N SER A 52 23.08 -12.49 -4.14
CA SER A 52 22.59 -13.77 -3.60
C SER A 52 21.92 -13.57 -2.23
N PRO A 53 20.78 -12.87 -2.15
CA PRO A 53 20.12 -12.58 -0.88
C PRO A 53 19.55 -13.85 -0.21
N ALA A 54 19.76 -13.95 1.11
CA ALA A 54 19.14 -14.96 1.94
C ALA A 54 17.71 -14.56 2.34
N ARG A 55 16.80 -15.52 2.48
CA ARG A 55 15.43 -15.25 2.95
C ARG A 55 15.46 -14.59 4.33
N GLY A 56 14.71 -13.50 4.50
CA GLY A 56 14.66 -12.71 5.73
C GLY A 56 15.77 -11.66 5.87
N MET A 57 16.71 -11.58 4.91
CA MET A 57 17.70 -10.51 4.87
C MET A 57 17.02 -9.14 4.75
N VAL A 58 17.51 -8.13 5.47
CA VAL A 58 16.87 -6.81 5.61
C VAL A 58 17.78 -5.69 5.09
N ALA A 59 17.20 -4.70 4.38
CA ALA A 59 17.90 -3.53 3.89
C ALA A 59 17.03 -2.26 3.97
N TRP A 60 17.63 -1.15 4.39
CA TRP A 60 17.06 0.19 4.27
C TRP A 60 17.41 0.81 2.91
N LEU A 61 16.42 1.43 2.27
CA LEU A 61 16.58 2.19 1.04
C LEU A 61 16.33 3.68 1.32
N ASP A 62 17.30 4.55 1.04
CA ASP A 62 17.14 6.01 1.23
C ASP A 62 16.08 6.58 0.31
N THR A 63 16.00 6.08 -0.91
CA THR A 63 14.87 6.30 -1.82
C THR A 63 14.18 4.95 -2.04
N PRO A 64 12.92 4.76 -1.59
CA PRO A 64 11.94 5.77 -1.15
C PRO A 64 11.90 6.08 0.36
N GLY A 65 12.88 5.66 1.16
CA GLY A 65 12.85 5.82 2.62
C GLY A 65 12.12 4.65 3.29
N GLN A 66 12.56 3.42 3.00
CA GLN A 66 11.82 2.22 3.37
C GLN A 66 12.74 1.07 3.80
N LEU A 67 12.31 0.37 4.84
CA LEU A 67 12.88 -0.92 5.24
C LEU A 67 12.27 -2.05 4.41
N THR A 68 13.12 -2.84 3.77
CA THR A 68 12.75 -3.97 2.90
C THR A 68 13.36 -5.26 3.40
N HIS A 69 12.72 -6.39 3.13
CA HIS A 69 13.24 -7.73 3.39
C HIS A 69 13.16 -8.62 2.14
N TRP A 70 14.10 -9.56 2.01
CA TRP A 70 14.05 -10.56 0.95
C TRP A 70 13.08 -11.68 1.33
N THR A 71 12.06 -11.90 0.50
CA THR A 71 11.05 -12.95 0.70
C THR A 71 11.54 -14.35 0.32
N GLY A 72 12.64 -14.43 -0.43
CA GLY A 72 13.10 -15.64 -1.13
C GLY A 72 13.05 -15.49 -2.66
N SER A 73 12.28 -14.52 -3.17
CA SER A 73 12.14 -14.25 -4.62
C SER A 73 12.10 -12.76 -4.98
N VAL A 74 11.59 -11.92 -4.07
CA VAL A 74 11.53 -10.47 -4.26
C VAL A 74 11.88 -9.73 -2.96
N TRP A 75 12.40 -8.51 -3.09
CA TRP A 75 12.53 -7.57 -1.99
C TRP A 75 11.18 -6.89 -1.75
N ALA A 76 10.61 -7.06 -0.56
CA ALA A 76 9.32 -6.50 -0.18
C ALA A 76 9.46 -5.56 1.03
N PRO A 77 8.56 -4.58 1.21
CA PRO A 77 8.50 -3.78 2.44
C PRO A 77 8.41 -4.66 3.70
N VAL A 78 9.06 -4.27 4.79
CA VAL A 78 8.92 -4.95 6.10
C VAL A 78 7.57 -4.66 6.74
N ALA A 79 7.08 -3.43 6.60
CA ALA A 79 5.77 -3.03 7.06
C ALA A 79 4.82 -2.84 5.86
N PRO A 80 3.52 -3.06 6.05
CA PRO A 80 2.52 -2.71 5.05
C PRO A 80 2.62 -1.22 4.75
N VAL A 81 2.66 -0.85 3.47
CA VAL A 81 2.62 0.56 3.06
C VAL A 81 1.26 0.84 2.45
N PRO A 82 0.47 1.76 3.05
CA PRO A 82 -0.79 2.16 2.46
C PRO A 82 -0.57 2.80 1.10
N VAL A 83 -1.47 2.52 0.16
CA VAL A 83 -1.54 3.29 -1.08
C VAL A 83 -2.51 4.43 -0.86
N PHE A 84 -2.07 5.67 -1.07
CA PHE A 84 -2.91 6.86 -0.94
C PHE A 84 -2.81 7.69 -2.21
N LEU A 85 -3.94 7.88 -2.89
CA LEU A 85 -4.07 8.80 -4.01
C LEU A 85 -5.06 9.90 -3.64
N TYR A 86 -4.76 11.12 -4.07
CA TYR A 86 -5.64 12.27 -3.90
C TYR A 86 -5.72 13.06 -5.20
N ASN A 87 -6.85 13.73 -5.40
CA ASN A 87 -7.09 14.69 -6.46
C ASN A 87 -7.86 15.88 -5.88
N ASN A 88 -7.26 17.07 -5.94
CA ASN A 88 -7.82 18.32 -5.44
C ASN A 88 -8.57 19.12 -6.53
N ASP A 89 -8.79 18.53 -7.70
CA ASP A 89 -9.59 19.13 -8.75
C ASP A 89 -11.06 18.72 -8.61
N ALA A 90 -11.92 19.72 -8.75
CA ALA A 90 -13.36 19.56 -8.59
C ALA A 90 -13.98 18.99 -9.86
N GLY A 91 -15.00 18.15 -9.68
CA GLY A 91 -15.74 17.57 -10.79
C GLY A 91 -17.19 17.29 -10.45
N THR A 92 -18.00 17.10 -11.49
CA THR A 92 -19.43 16.86 -11.33
C THR A 92 -19.92 15.65 -12.09
N THR A 93 -21.07 15.12 -11.68
CA THR A 93 -21.80 14.12 -12.44
C THR A 93 -23.30 14.17 -12.12
N THR A 94 -24.10 13.82 -13.13
CA THR A 94 -25.55 13.52 -13.00
C THR A 94 -25.81 12.02 -13.20
N SER A 95 -24.76 11.21 -13.34
CA SER A 95 -24.89 9.76 -13.57
C SER A 95 -25.55 9.08 -12.37
N THR A 96 -26.54 8.24 -12.64
CA THR A 96 -27.17 7.38 -11.63
C THR A 96 -26.45 6.03 -11.47
N THR A 97 -25.45 5.76 -12.31
CA THR A 97 -24.57 4.60 -12.21
C THR A 97 -23.16 5.04 -11.87
N ALA A 98 -22.42 4.18 -11.17
CA ALA A 98 -21.05 4.42 -10.77
C ALA A 98 -20.15 4.67 -11.99
N ILE A 99 -19.51 5.85 -12.05
CA ILE A 99 -18.52 6.21 -13.08
C ILE A 99 -17.17 6.55 -12.44
N GLU A 100 -16.07 6.30 -13.15
CA GLU A 100 -14.69 6.45 -12.63
C GLU A 100 -14.07 7.83 -12.95
N THR A 101 -14.78 8.65 -13.74
CA THR A 101 -14.33 9.98 -14.18
C THR A 101 -15.45 11.00 -13.96
N LEU A 102 -15.10 12.19 -13.47
CA LEU A 102 -16.04 13.30 -13.37
C LEU A 102 -15.98 14.24 -14.58
N THR A 103 -17.08 14.93 -14.83
CA THR A 103 -17.11 16.02 -15.80
C THR A 103 -16.33 17.21 -15.25
N SER A 104 -15.55 17.85 -16.11
CA SER A 104 -14.72 19.02 -15.80
C SER A 104 -13.61 18.79 -14.77
N ALA A 105 -13.30 17.54 -14.41
CA ALA A 105 -12.15 17.20 -13.58
C ALA A 105 -10.96 16.74 -14.43
N THR A 106 -9.76 17.08 -13.99
CA THR A 106 -8.47 16.67 -14.53
C THR A 106 -7.85 15.61 -13.62
N GLY A 107 -7.12 14.64 -14.18
CA GLY A 107 -6.42 13.61 -13.41
C GLY A 107 -7.26 12.38 -13.03
N ASP A 108 -8.50 12.29 -13.53
CA ASP A 108 -9.29 11.08 -13.48
C ASP A 108 -8.97 10.13 -14.65
N PRO A 109 -9.11 8.80 -14.48
CA PRO A 109 -9.46 8.11 -13.24
C PRO A 109 -8.26 8.02 -12.27
N LEU A 110 -8.53 8.14 -10.96
CA LEU A 110 -7.55 7.81 -9.93
C LEU A 110 -7.44 6.28 -9.77
N VAL A 111 -6.31 5.68 -10.17
CA VAL A 111 -6.13 4.22 -10.13
C VAL A 111 -5.09 3.83 -9.07
N ALA A 112 -5.54 3.45 -7.88
CA ALA A 112 -4.67 3.01 -6.78
C ALA A 112 -4.32 1.52 -6.92
N ALA A 113 -3.16 1.22 -7.51
CA ALA A 113 -2.66 -0.14 -7.63
C ALA A 113 -1.99 -0.63 -6.33
N PHE A 114 -2.28 -1.86 -5.91
CA PHE A 114 -1.72 -2.48 -4.72
C PHE A 114 -1.54 -4.00 -4.91
N VAL A 115 -0.59 -4.58 -4.17
CA VAL A 115 -0.41 -6.05 -4.12
C VAL A 115 -1.21 -6.58 -2.94
N ALA A 116 -2.05 -7.59 -3.19
CA ALA A 116 -2.85 -8.20 -2.14
C ALA A 116 -1.94 -8.86 -1.08
N PRO A 117 -2.16 -8.57 0.22
CA PRO A 117 -1.35 -9.14 1.30
C PRO A 117 -1.58 -10.64 1.45
N THR A 118 -0.74 -11.29 2.26
CA THR A 118 -0.87 -12.74 2.59
C THR A 118 -2.20 -13.10 3.24
N THR A 119 -2.83 -12.16 3.95
CA THR A 119 -4.15 -12.35 4.54
C THR A 119 -5.29 -12.33 3.51
N GLY A 120 -5.02 -11.84 2.29
CA GLY A 120 -6.04 -11.60 1.26
C GLY A 120 -7.05 -10.51 1.63
N LYS A 121 -6.69 -9.59 2.54
CA LYS A 121 -7.58 -8.56 3.09
C LYS A 121 -6.97 -7.17 3.07
N VAL A 122 -7.76 -6.16 2.72
CA VAL A 122 -7.37 -4.75 2.79
C VAL A 122 -8.53 -3.91 3.32
N ILE A 123 -8.25 -2.78 3.96
CA ILE A 123 -9.25 -1.74 4.24
C ILE A 123 -9.16 -0.72 3.11
N VAL A 124 -10.30 -0.40 2.50
CA VAL A 124 -10.41 0.66 1.50
C VAL A 124 -11.13 1.83 2.14
N THR A 125 -10.53 3.00 2.09
CA THR A 125 -11.13 4.26 2.48
C THR A 125 -11.32 5.14 1.25
N VAL A 126 -12.52 5.70 1.08
CA VAL A 126 -12.83 6.70 0.06
C VAL A 126 -13.36 7.94 0.76
N GLY A 127 -13.10 9.11 0.19
CA GLY A 127 -13.69 10.35 0.69
C GLY A 127 -13.50 11.52 -0.25
N ALA A 128 -14.38 12.50 -0.09
CA ALA A 128 -14.38 13.73 -0.84
C ALA A 128 -15.11 14.82 -0.07
N HIS A 129 -14.87 16.06 -0.47
CA HIS A 129 -15.75 17.18 -0.21
C HIS A 129 -16.91 17.14 -1.20
N MET A 130 -18.13 16.86 -0.72
CA MET A 130 -19.31 16.59 -1.54
C MET A 130 -20.42 17.62 -1.30
N PHE A 131 -21.23 17.88 -2.32
CA PHE A 131 -22.51 18.60 -2.23
C PHE A 131 -23.40 18.32 -3.44
N ASN A 132 -24.70 18.53 -3.29
CA ASN A 132 -25.71 18.33 -4.32
C ASN A 132 -26.30 19.67 -4.77
N SER A 133 -26.70 19.78 -6.05
CA SER A 133 -27.41 20.96 -6.56
C SER A 133 -28.86 21.03 -6.10
N THR A 134 -29.43 19.91 -5.68
CA THR A 134 -30.78 19.79 -5.10
C THR A 134 -30.74 18.91 -3.85
N ALA A 135 -31.80 18.93 -3.04
CA ALA A 135 -31.92 18.04 -1.87
C ALA A 135 -32.07 16.57 -2.34
N SER A 136 -30.93 15.91 -2.55
CA SER A 136 -30.81 14.55 -3.08
C SER A 136 -29.61 13.84 -2.45
N THR A 137 -29.27 12.66 -2.97
CA THR A 137 -28.14 11.86 -2.48
C THR A 137 -27.05 11.73 -3.53
N CYS A 138 -25.80 11.88 -3.10
CA CYS A 138 -24.62 11.52 -3.87
C CYS A 138 -23.72 10.56 -3.10
N TYR A 139 -22.99 9.77 -3.88
CA TYR A 139 -22.18 8.66 -3.41
C TYR A 139 -20.77 8.75 -3.98
N MET A 140 -19.79 8.43 -3.17
CA MET A 140 -18.44 8.09 -3.62
C MET A 140 -18.08 6.71 -3.10
N GLY A 141 -17.85 5.76 -4.00
CA GLY A 141 -17.44 4.39 -3.68
C GLY A 141 -16.11 4.04 -4.34
N ALA A 142 -15.78 2.75 -4.41
CA ALA A 142 -14.66 2.26 -5.19
C ALA A 142 -14.96 0.92 -5.87
N THR A 143 -14.42 0.77 -7.08
CA THR A 143 -14.39 -0.50 -7.80
C THR A 143 -13.00 -1.10 -7.66
N ILE A 144 -12.93 -2.38 -7.28
CA ILE A 144 -11.70 -3.15 -7.21
C ILE A 144 -11.60 -4.06 -8.42
N LYS A 145 -10.51 -3.96 -9.17
CA LYS A 145 -10.23 -4.77 -10.37
C LYS A 145 -8.92 -5.52 -10.21
N LYS A 146 -8.81 -6.70 -10.82
CA LYS A 146 -7.51 -7.34 -11.03
C LYS A 146 -6.78 -6.57 -12.12
N VAL A 147 -5.50 -6.24 -11.89
CA VAL A 147 -4.72 -5.46 -12.87
C VAL A 147 -4.37 -6.29 -14.11
N SER A 148 -4.21 -7.61 -13.95
CA SER A 148 -3.76 -8.50 -15.04
C SER A 148 -4.73 -8.57 -16.22
N ASP A 149 -6.03 -8.51 -15.97
CA ASP A 149 -7.08 -8.73 -16.97
C ASP A 149 -8.20 -7.69 -16.88
N ASN A 150 -8.06 -6.68 -16.01
CA ASN A 150 -9.06 -5.66 -15.75
C ASN A 150 -10.43 -6.20 -15.28
N SER A 151 -10.49 -7.46 -14.85
CA SER A 151 -11.72 -8.06 -14.35
C SER A 151 -12.14 -7.43 -13.02
N VAL A 152 -13.44 -7.15 -12.87
CA VAL A 152 -13.98 -6.59 -11.63
C VAL A 152 -13.99 -7.67 -10.56
N PHE A 153 -13.21 -7.46 -9.50
CA PHE A 153 -13.22 -8.30 -8.31
C PHE A 153 -14.33 -7.87 -7.35
N LEU A 154 -14.47 -6.56 -7.14
CA LEU A 154 -15.53 -5.99 -6.30
C LEU A 154 -16.10 -4.76 -6.98
N THR A 155 -17.39 -4.80 -7.30
CA THR A 155 -18.10 -3.63 -7.82
C THR A 155 -18.38 -2.62 -6.70
N SER A 156 -18.40 -1.34 -7.09
CA SER A 156 -18.88 -0.27 -6.21
C SER A 156 -20.34 -0.51 -5.81
N SER A 157 -20.69 -0.17 -4.57
CA SER A 157 -22.04 -0.29 -4.01
C SER A 157 -22.30 0.86 -3.06
N ILE A 158 -23.57 1.25 -2.92
CA ILE A 158 -24.03 2.22 -1.91
C ILE A 158 -23.73 1.76 -0.48
N ASP A 159 -23.65 0.45 -0.22
CA ASP A 159 -23.34 -0.09 1.11
C ASP A 159 -21.89 0.17 1.54
N ARG A 160 -21.04 0.56 0.59
CA ARG A 160 -19.59 0.77 0.74
C ARG A 160 -19.18 2.11 0.12
N ALA A 161 -20.01 3.13 0.32
CA ALA A 161 -19.78 4.48 -0.19
C ALA A 161 -19.72 5.51 0.94
N ALA A 162 -18.99 6.61 0.71
CA ALA A 162 -19.23 7.87 1.39
C ALA A 162 -20.52 8.49 0.82
N ILE A 163 -21.40 8.96 1.69
CA ILE A 163 -22.75 9.41 1.32
C ILE A 163 -22.97 10.83 1.83
N LEU A 164 -23.65 11.63 1.01
CA LEU A 164 -24.22 12.91 1.42
C LEU A 164 -25.65 13.02 0.92
N LEU A 165 -26.56 13.45 1.79
CA LEU A 165 -28.01 13.53 1.53
C LEU A 165 -28.56 14.97 1.53
N SER A 166 -27.71 15.98 1.47
CA SER A 166 -28.11 17.39 1.52
C SER A 166 -27.43 18.22 0.43
N THR A 167 -27.82 19.49 0.34
CA THR A 167 -27.17 20.54 -0.47
C THR A 167 -25.98 21.18 0.25
N ASP A 168 -25.77 20.84 1.53
CA ASP A 168 -24.66 21.40 2.30
C ASP A 168 -23.33 20.86 1.78
N ARG A 169 -22.29 21.65 1.98
CA ARG A 169 -20.92 21.31 1.60
C ARG A 169 -20.26 20.56 2.75
N VAL A 170 -19.97 19.28 2.54
CA VAL A 170 -19.48 18.40 3.61
C VAL A 170 -18.33 17.54 3.11
N SER A 171 -17.24 17.52 3.87
CA SER A 171 -16.21 16.50 3.73
C SER A 171 -16.68 15.21 4.38
N THR A 172 -16.83 14.16 3.58
CA THR A 172 -17.34 12.86 4.02
C THR A 172 -16.44 11.75 3.51
N SER A 173 -16.30 10.71 4.33
CA SER A 173 -15.49 9.54 4.03
C SER A 173 -16.15 8.28 4.56
N SER A 174 -15.78 7.15 3.97
CA SER A 174 -16.23 5.82 4.38
C SER A 174 -15.08 4.84 4.24
N GLN A 175 -15.05 3.85 5.12
CA GLN A 175 -14.07 2.77 5.11
C GLN A 175 -14.78 1.42 5.12
N PHE A 176 -14.25 0.46 4.38
CA PHE A 176 -14.80 -0.89 4.32
C PHE A 176 -13.71 -1.94 4.11
N LEU A 177 -13.97 -3.15 4.62
CA LEU A 177 -13.11 -4.30 4.42
C LEU A 177 -13.34 -4.90 3.03
N VAL A 178 -12.26 -5.17 2.32
CA VAL A 178 -12.23 -6.06 1.15
C VAL A 178 -11.49 -7.33 1.55
N SER A 179 -12.11 -8.48 1.29
CA SER A 179 -11.55 -9.80 1.64
C SER A 179 -11.67 -10.76 0.46
N GLY A 180 -10.93 -11.87 0.52
CA GLY A 180 -10.91 -12.90 -0.53
C GLY A 180 -9.97 -12.58 -1.69
N LEU A 181 -9.08 -11.60 -1.53
CA LEU A 181 -8.05 -11.29 -2.53
C LEU A 181 -7.03 -12.43 -2.60
N THR A 182 -6.57 -12.75 -3.81
CA THR A 182 -5.50 -13.73 -4.00
C THR A 182 -4.16 -13.09 -3.61
N SER A 183 -3.51 -13.64 -2.58
CA SER A 183 -2.22 -13.13 -2.10
C SER A 183 -1.19 -12.99 -3.24
N GLY A 184 -0.42 -11.90 -3.21
CA GLY A 184 0.63 -11.61 -4.19
C GLY A 184 0.11 -11.15 -5.56
N THR A 185 -1.20 -11.21 -5.79
CA THR A 185 -1.81 -10.67 -7.02
C THR A 185 -1.98 -9.16 -6.92
N THR A 186 -1.70 -8.46 -8.02
CA THR A 186 -1.91 -7.01 -8.10
C THR A 186 -3.37 -6.69 -8.43
N TYR A 187 -3.98 -5.84 -7.61
CA TYR A 187 -5.31 -5.28 -7.79
C TYR A 187 -5.22 -3.76 -7.90
N SER A 188 -6.27 -3.13 -8.43
CA SER A 188 -6.43 -1.68 -8.45
C SER A 188 -7.76 -1.30 -7.83
N ALA A 189 -7.75 -0.26 -7.01
CA ALA A 189 -8.95 0.38 -6.51
C ALA A 189 -9.14 1.73 -7.20
N THR A 190 -10.30 1.92 -7.82
CA THR A 190 -10.64 3.16 -8.55
C THR A 190 -11.86 3.79 -7.90
N PRO A 191 -11.79 5.06 -7.45
CA PRO A 191 -12.96 5.78 -6.96
C PRO A 191 -14.06 5.82 -8.00
N THR A 192 -15.30 5.80 -7.53
CA THR A 192 -16.48 5.92 -8.39
C THR A 192 -17.44 6.94 -7.82
N TYR A 193 -18.17 7.61 -8.72
CA TYR A 193 -19.02 8.75 -8.40
C TYR A 193 -20.39 8.56 -9.05
N TRP A 194 -21.47 8.80 -8.31
CA TRP A 194 -22.83 8.77 -8.83
C TRP A 194 -23.82 9.44 -7.88
N THR A 195 -25.01 9.73 -8.39
CA THR A 195 -26.12 10.31 -7.63
C THR A 195 -27.37 9.42 -7.69
N ALA A 196 -28.28 9.58 -6.74
CA ALA A 196 -29.56 8.88 -6.74
C ALA A 196 -30.52 9.34 -7.86
N ALA A 197 -30.32 10.54 -8.43
CA ALA A 197 -31.23 11.11 -9.44
C ALA A 197 -30.49 11.91 -10.51
N SER A 198 -30.85 11.71 -11.78
CA SER A 198 -30.26 12.41 -12.92
C SER A 198 -30.59 13.91 -12.99
N SER A 199 -31.62 14.35 -12.25
CA SER A 199 -31.97 15.76 -12.05
C SER A 199 -31.08 16.47 -11.01
N ASN A 200 -30.22 15.73 -10.31
CA ASN A 200 -29.27 16.27 -9.36
C ASN A 200 -27.86 16.28 -9.95
N THR A 201 -27.15 17.40 -9.80
CA THR A 201 -25.71 17.49 -10.10
C THR A 201 -24.94 17.29 -8.81
N ALA A 202 -24.33 16.12 -8.66
CA ALA A 202 -23.42 15.83 -7.57
C ALA A 202 -22.05 16.44 -7.85
N ASN A 203 -21.49 17.12 -6.86
CA ASN A 203 -20.19 17.76 -6.92
C ASN A 203 -19.23 17.04 -5.98
N TYR A 204 -18.00 16.86 -6.43
CA TYR A 204 -16.94 16.20 -5.67
C TYR A 204 -15.64 16.98 -5.85
N ASP A 205 -14.98 17.25 -4.74
CA ASP A 205 -13.70 17.94 -4.67
C ASP A 205 -12.84 17.28 -3.57
N ASN A 206 -11.54 17.54 -3.52
CA ASN A 206 -10.61 16.98 -2.52
C ASN A 206 -10.79 15.46 -2.35
N ARG A 207 -10.83 14.76 -3.48
CA ARG A 207 -11.19 13.35 -3.59
C ARG A 207 -9.97 12.51 -3.26
N PHE A 208 -10.13 11.47 -2.45
CA PHE A 208 -9.04 10.56 -2.13
C PHE A 208 -9.50 9.12 -2.03
N ILE A 209 -8.52 8.23 -2.21
CA ILE A 209 -8.66 6.81 -1.92
C ILE A 209 -7.42 6.30 -1.21
N ARG A 210 -7.63 5.49 -0.18
CA ARG A 210 -6.59 4.89 0.64
C ARG A 210 -6.81 3.39 0.75
N ILE A 211 -5.77 2.60 0.53
CA ILE A 211 -5.79 1.15 0.63
C ILE A 211 -4.78 0.78 1.71
N ASP A 212 -5.26 0.22 2.80
CA ASP A 212 -4.44 -0.24 3.92
C ASP A 212 -4.40 -1.78 3.91
N PRO A 213 -3.24 -2.40 3.61
CA PRO A 213 -3.12 -3.84 3.68
C PRO A 213 -3.20 -4.34 5.13
N ILE A 214 -3.96 -5.41 5.36
CA ILE A 214 -4.02 -6.09 6.66
C ILE A 214 -3.03 -7.24 6.61
N HIS A 215 -2.07 -7.30 7.54
CA HIS A 215 -1.06 -8.36 7.61
C HIS A 215 -1.18 -9.14 8.92
#